data_AF-A0A382UDL3-F1
#
_entry.id   AF-A0A382UDL3-F1
#
_cell.length_a   1.000
_cell.length_b   1.000
_cell.length_c   1.000
_cell.angle_alpha   90.00
_cell.angle_beta   90.00
_cell.angle_gamma   90.00
#
_symmetry.space_group_name_H-M   'P 1'
#
loop_
_entity.id
_entity.type
_entity.pdbx_description
1 polymer ?
#
loop_
_entity_poly.entity_id
_entity_poly.type
_entity_poly.pdbx_seq_one_letter_code
_entity_poly.pdbx_strand_id
1 'polypeptide(L)'
;MMSEIVPALIQLFDVALIRTLLGGLLLLLGAGLGFLVARKIAVTMVNRMIALTGTQWDDALANRGVFTQATYLAPAVVLYYGISFFPGSTDIVGRVILTYVVVNIVIVISRLLAAGTDIYQTYPVSHRRPIKGYIQLANLAVYLLGG
;
A
#
# COMPACT_ATOMS: atom_id res chain seq x y z
N MET A 1 51.47 -2.11 17.44
CA MET A 1 50.09 -1.87 17.89
C MET A 1 49.25 -1.13 16.84
N MET A 2 49.73 -0.06 16.18
CA MET A 2 48.97 0.62 15.09
C MET A 2 48.83 -0.20 13.78
N SER A 3 49.71 -1.17 13.53
CA SER A 3 49.72 -2.00 12.32
C SER A 3 48.55 -3.00 12.21
N GLU A 4 47.90 -3.35 13.32
CA GLU A 4 46.75 -4.28 13.34
C GLU A 4 45.40 -3.55 13.33
N ILE A 5 45.39 -2.26 13.64
CA ILE A 5 44.15 -1.46 13.75
C ILE A 5 43.55 -1.17 12.37
N VAL A 6 44.40 -0.86 11.38
CA VAL A 6 43.97 -0.56 10.01
C VAL A 6 43.26 -1.76 9.34
N PRO A 7 43.83 -2.98 9.31
CA PRO A 7 43.13 -4.13 8.74
C PRO A 7 41.88 -4.52 9.53
N ALA A 8 41.88 -4.41 10.87
CA ALA A 8 40.68 -4.65 11.67
C ALA A 8 39.54 -3.66 11.36
N LEU A 9 39.87 -2.37 11.13
CA LEU A 9 38.89 -1.36 10.72
C LEU A 9 38.33 -1.62 9.33
N ILE A 10 39.15 -2.03 8.37
CA ILE A 10 38.71 -2.40 7.02
C ILE A 10 37.77 -3.61 7.08
N GLN A 11 38.14 -4.64 7.84
CA GLN A 11 37.30 -5.83 8.02
C GLN A 11 35.97 -5.51 8.69
N LEU A 12 35.95 -4.61 9.67
CA LEU A 12 34.74 -4.17 10.34
C LEU A 12 33.82 -3.40 9.40
N PHE A 13 34.38 -2.54 8.54
CA PHE A 13 33.66 -1.82 7.50
C PHE A 13 33.10 -2.77 6.43
N ASP A 14 33.89 -3.70 5.91
CA ASP A 14 33.44 -4.68 4.91
C ASP A 14 32.28 -5.53 5.43
N VAL A 15 32.38 -6.04 6.67
CA VAL A 15 31.32 -6.86 7.28
C VAL A 15 30.05 -6.03 7.53
N ALA A 16 30.18 -4.78 7.99
CA ALA A 16 29.05 -3.89 8.19
C ALA A 16 28.36 -3.52 6.86
N LEU A 17 29.14 -3.20 5.83
CA LEU A 17 28.66 -2.79 4.51
C LEU A 17 27.97 -3.97 3.80
N ILE A 18 28.56 -5.18 3.88
CA ILE A 18 27.96 -6.42 3.37
C ILE A 18 26.64 -6.73 4.08
N ARG A 19 26.55 -6.59 5.41
CA ARG A 19 25.31 -6.80 6.16
C ARG A 19 24.20 -5.84 5.74
N THR A 20 24.52 -4.56 5.59
CA THR A 20 23.53 -3.53 5.20
C THR A 20 23.04 -3.73 3.76
N LEU A 21 23.94 -4.06 2.83
CA LEU A 21 23.58 -4.36 1.44
C LEU A 21 22.76 -5.65 1.32
N LEU A 22 23.18 -6.73 1.99
CA LEU A 22 22.45 -8.00 1.99
C LEU A 22 21.08 -7.87 2.64
N GLY A 23 21.01 -7.18 3.78
CA GLY A 23 19.74 -6.83 4.41
C GLY A 23 18.86 -6.08 3.42
N GLY A 24 19.38 -4.99 2.84
CA GLY A 24 18.61 -4.10 1.96
C GLY A 24 18.03 -4.84 0.76
N LEU A 25 18.84 -5.71 0.16
CA LEU A 25 18.44 -6.61 -0.91
C LEU A 25 17.35 -7.57 -0.45
N LEU A 26 17.48 -8.22 0.71
CA LEU A 26 16.46 -9.11 1.26
C LEU A 26 15.15 -8.40 1.55
N LEU A 27 15.20 -7.16 2.03
CA LEU A 27 14.00 -6.36 2.31
C LEU A 27 13.31 -5.95 1.01
N LEU A 28 14.05 -5.50 0.00
CA LEU A 28 13.50 -5.21 -1.34
C LEU A 28 12.92 -6.46 -1.99
N LEU A 29 13.58 -7.61 -1.87
CA LEU A 29 13.07 -8.89 -2.34
C LEU A 29 11.82 -9.29 -1.58
N GLY A 30 11.78 -9.12 -0.26
CA GLY A 30 10.61 -9.38 0.58
C GLY A 30 9.43 -8.47 0.23
N ALA A 31 9.68 -7.18 0.01
CA ALA A 31 8.67 -6.20 -0.42
C ALA A 31 8.15 -6.52 -1.83
N GLY A 32 9.05 -6.88 -2.76
CA GLY A 32 8.69 -7.32 -4.10
C GLY A 32 7.88 -8.62 -4.09
N LEU A 33 8.27 -9.62 -3.30
CA LEU A 33 7.52 -10.86 -3.12
C LEU A 33 6.16 -10.59 -2.47
N GLY A 34 6.11 -9.75 -1.44
CA GLY A 34 4.86 -9.33 -0.79
C GLY A 34 3.90 -8.66 -1.78
N PHE A 35 4.41 -7.78 -2.63
CA PHE A 35 3.65 -7.16 -3.72
C PHE A 35 3.15 -8.20 -4.73
N LEU A 36 4.01 -9.13 -5.18
CA LEU A 36 3.63 -10.17 -6.14
C LEU A 36 2.57 -11.10 -5.58
N VAL A 37 2.71 -11.52 -4.32
CA VAL A 37 1.74 -12.37 -3.62
C VAL A 37 0.44 -11.62 -3.42
N ALA A 38 0.46 -10.39 -2.91
CA ALA A 38 -0.74 -9.58 -2.70
C ALA A 38 -1.47 -9.29 -4.01
N ARG A 39 -0.73 -8.96 -5.08
CA ARG A 39 -1.29 -8.77 -6.42
C ARG A 39 -1.93 -10.05 -6.94
N LYS A 40 -1.24 -11.20 -6.80
CA LYS A 40 -1.79 -12.50 -7.22
C LYS A 40 -3.04 -12.86 -6.43
N ILE A 41 -3.04 -12.66 -5.12
CA ILE A 41 -4.20 -12.92 -4.25
C ILE A 41 -5.35 -11.99 -4.63
N ALA A 42 -5.14 -10.69 -4.77
CA ALA A 42 -6.21 -9.77 -5.11
C ALA A 42 -6.78 -10.00 -6.51
N VAL A 43 -5.95 -10.22 -7.53
CA VAL A 43 -6.46 -10.55 -8.87
C VAL A 43 -7.25 -11.87 -8.85
N THR A 44 -6.78 -12.87 -8.11
CA THR A 44 -7.49 -14.15 -7.96
C THR A 44 -8.78 -13.99 -7.18
N MET A 45 -8.79 -13.22 -6.08
CA MET A 45 -9.98 -12.94 -5.27
C MET A 45 -11.00 -12.14 -6.07
N VAL A 46 -10.58 -11.09 -6.77
CA VAL A 46 -11.46 -10.29 -7.64
C VAL A 46 -12.11 -11.18 -8.69
N ASN A 47 -11.32 -11.94 -9.46
CA ASN A 47 -11.87 -12.80 -10.50
C ASN A 47 -12.77 -13.90 -9.94
N ARG A 48 -12.45 -14.42 -8.75
CA ARG A 48 -13.22 -15.50 -8.12
C ARG A 48 -14.49 -14.97 -7.42
N MET A 49 -14.47 -13.77 -6.86
CA MET A 49 -15.63 -13.10 -6.27
C MET A 49 -16.62 -12.69 -7.37
N ILE A 50 -16.17 -12.02 -8.43
CA ILE A 50 -17.03 -11.72 -9.60
C ILE A 50 -17.67 -12.99 -10.18
N ALA A 51 -16.94 -14.11 -10.18
CA ALA A 51 -17.46 -15.40 -10.65
C ALA A 51 -18.41 -16.10 -9.65
N LEU A 52 -18.38 -15.76 -8.36
CA LEU A 52 -19.14 -16.42 -7.29
C LEU A 52 -20.32 -15.61 -6.77
N THR A 53 -20.27 -14.27 -6.82
CA THR A 53 -21.25 -13.40 -6.19
C THR A 53 -21.93 -12.50 -7.23
N GLY A 54 -23.20 -12.76 -7.51
CA GLY A 54 -24.06 -11.92 -8.37
C GLY A 54 -24.51 -10.61 -7.70
N THR A 55 -23.70 -10.04 -6.80
CA THR A 55 -24.04 -8.85 -6.01
C THR A 55 -23.43 -7.59 -6.63
N GLN A 56 -24.28 -6.58 -6.90
CA GLN A 56 -23.89 -5.29 -7.50
C GLN A 56 -22.71 -4.59 -6.77
N TRP A 57 -22.51 -4.90 -5.49
CA TRP A 57 -21.41 -4.37 -4.68
C TRP A 57 -20.04 -4.87 -5.14
N ASP A 58 -19.89 -6.17 -5.43
CA ASP A 58 -18.60 -6.74 -5.80
C ASP A 58 -18.14 -6.24 -7.18
N ASP A 59 -19.08 -6.18 -8.12
CA ASP A 59 -18.85 -5.62 -9.45
C ASP A 59 -18.45 -4.13 -9.38
N ALA A 60 -19.15 -3.33 -8.58
CA ALA A 60 -18.83 -1.90 -8.44
C ALA A 60 -17.45 -1.68 -7.79
N LEU A 61 -17.11 -2.46 -6.76
CA LEU A 61 -15.81 -2.39 -6.09
C LEU A 61 -14.68 -2.84 -7.02
N ALA A 62 -14.90 -3.89 -7.81
CA ALA A 62 -13.95 -4.39 -8.80
C ALA A 62 -13.76 -3.41 -9.98
N ASN A 63 -14.85 -2.88 -10.54
CA ASN A 63 -14.83 -1.90 -11.63
C ASN A 63 -14.12 -0.61 -11.23
N ARG A 64 -14.27 -0.18 -9.97
CA ARG A 64 -13.51 0.95 -9.41
C ARG A 64 -12.09 0.60 -9.02
N GLY A 65 -11.68 -0.66 -9.14
CA GLY A 65 -10.33 -1.12 -8.83
C GLY A 65 -9.95 -0.94 -7.35
N VAL A 66 -10.92 -1.03 -6.44
CA VAL A 66 -10.68 -0.91 -4.99
C VAL A 66 -9.71 -1.99 -4.52
N PHE A 67 -9.99 -3.24 -4.88
CA PHE A 67 -9.17 -4.39 -4.52
C PHE A 67 -7.75 -4.29 -5.12
N THR A 68 -7.65 -3.86 -6.38
CA THR A 68 -6.35 -3.61 -7.02
C THR A 68 -5.57 -2.53 -6.28
N GLN A 69 -6.21 -1.44 -5.85
CA GLN A 69 -5.53 -0.40 -5.09
C GLN A 69 -5.05 -0.93 -3.73
N ALA A 70 -5.88 -1.72 -3.05
CA ALA A 70 -5.54 -2.29 -1.76
C ALA A 70 -4.29 -3.19 -1.82
N THR A 71 -3.95 -3.79 -2.98
CA THR A 71 -2.72 -4.57 -3.14
C THR A 71 -1.45 -3.76 -2.90
N TYR A 72 -1.47 -2.46 -3.18
CA TYR A 72 -0.34 -1.57 -2.96
C TYR A 72 -0.10 -1.30 -1.46
N LEU A 73 -1.06 -1.61 -0.58
CA LEU A 73 -0.84 -1.55 0.87
C LEU A 73 0.04 -2.70 1.37
N ALA A 74 0.04 -3.86 0.70
CA ALA A 74 0.85 -5.01 1.12
C ALA A 74 2.36 -4.74 1.15
N PRO A 75 3.01 -4.20 0.10
CA PRO A 75 4.41 -3.83 0.19
C PRO A 75 4.66 -2.76 1.24
N ALA A 76 3.69 -1.88 1.51
CA ALA A 76 3.81 -0.85 2.54
C ALA A 76 3.95 -1.45 3.95
N VAL A 77 3.16 -2.49 4.26
CA VAL A 77 3.26 -3.24 5.53
C VAL A 77 4.63 -3.91 5.64
N VAL A 78 5.10 -4.56 4.57
CA VAL A 78 6.42 -5.20 4.55
C VAL A 78 7.55 -4.18 4.75
N LEU A 79 7.47 -3.01 4.11
CA LEU A 79 8.45 -1.94 4.27
C LEU A 79 8.43 -1.37 5.69
N TYR A 80 7.24 -1.15 6.27
CA TYR A 80 7.07 -0.59 7.62
C TYR A 80 7.62 -1.51 8.71
N TYR A 81 7.38 -2.82 8.63
CA TYR A 81 7.96 -3.78 9.59
C TYR A 81 9.42 -4.12 9.27
N GLY A 82 9.79 -4.13 7.99
CA GLY A 82 11.15 -4.46 7.55
C GLY A 82 12.17 -3.43 8.00
N ILE A 83 11.82 -2.14 8.00
CA ILE A 83 12.76 -1.06 8.33
C ILE A 83 13.31 -1.17 9.76
N SER A 84 12.53 -1.72 10.69
CA SER A 84 12.94 -1.90 12.10
C SER A 84 14.11 -2.88 12.26
N PHE A 85 14.41 -3.71 11.27
CA PHE A 85 15.54 -4.64 11.29
C PHE A 85 16.87 -3.99 10.86
N PHE A 86 16.87 -2.72 10.44
CA PHE A 86 18.05 -2.03 9.94
C PHE A 86 18.58 -1.01 10.95
N PRO A 87 19.72 -1.29 11.61
CA PRO A 87 20.38 -0.28 12.41
C PRO A 87 20.86 0.86 11.51
N GLY A 88 20.42 2.10 11.79
CA GLY A 88 20.74 3.29 11.00
C GLY A 88 19.69 3.69 9.96
N SER A 89 18.50 3.09 9.98
CA SER A 89 17.36 3.60 9.20
C SER A 89 17.09 5.06 9.58
N THR A 90 17.22 5.97 8.61
CA THR A 90 16.98 7.40 8.85
C THR A 90 15.49 7.67 8.98
N ASP A 91 15.11 8.63 9.83
CA ASP A 91 13.72 9.08 10.02
C ASP A 91 13.01 9.42 8.70
N ILE A 92 13.79 9.82 7.69
CA ILE A 92 13.30 10.16 6.35
C ILE A 92 12.68 8.93 5.67
N VAL A 93 13.29 7.75 5.75
CA VAL A 93 12.78 6.55 5.09
C VAL A 93 11.45 6.12 5.74
N GLY A 94 11.36 6.16 7.06
CA GLY A 94 10.12 5.91 7.79
C GLY A 94 8.99 6.87 7.38
N ARG A 95 9.31 8.17 7.25
CA ARG A 95 8.36 9.19 6.77
C ARG A 95 7.90 8.91 5.34
N VAL A 96 8.80 8.55 4.43
CA VAL A 96 8.46 8.21 3.04
C VAL A 96 7.52 7.00 2.97
N ILE A 97 7.79 5.96 3.75
CA ILE A 97 6.91 4.78 3.83
C ILE A 97 5.54 5.18 4.37
N LEU A 98 5.49 5.97 5.45
CA LEU A 98 4.23 6.44 6.03
C LEU A 98 3.42 7.27 5.02
N THR A 99 4.06 8.21 4.32
CA THR A 99 3.43 8.99 3.25
C THR A 99 2.87 8.08 2.16
N TYR A 100 3.63 7.08 1.73
CA TYR A 100 3.17 6.09 0.75
C TYR A 100 1.93 5.33 1.23
N VAL A 101 1.89 4.91 2.51
CA VAL A 101 0.72 4.25 3.12
C VAL A 101 -0.48 5.18 3.10
N VAL A 102 -0.33 6.42 3.60
CA VAL A 102 -1.41 7.40 3.70
C VAL A 102 -2.00 7.69 2.32
N VAL A 103 -1.16 7.95 1.31
CA VAL A 103 -1.60 8.19 -0.07
C VAL A 103 -2.40 7.00 -0.60
N ASN A 104 -1.95 5.76 -0.36
CA ASN A 104 -2.71 4.59 -0.80
C ASN A 104 -4.04 4.43 -0.09
N ILE A 105 -4.10 4.70 1.22
CA ILE A 105 -5.36 4.67 1.99
C ILE A 105 -6.34 5.70 1.45
N VAL A 106 -5.89 6.94 1.19
CA VAL A 106 -6.71 8.00 0.59
C VAL A 106 -7.30 7.55 -0.74
N ILE A 107 -6.49 6.94 -1.62
CA ILE A 107 -6.97 6.44 -2.92
C ILE A 107 -7.96 5.29 -2.74
N VAL A 108 -7.73 4.36 -1.81
CA VAL A 108 -8.66 3.26 -1.51
C VAL A 108 -10.01 3.81 -1.05
N ILE A 109 -10.03 4.74 -0.10
CA ILE A 109 -11.26 5.37 0.40
C ILE A 109 -11.99 6.10 -0.72
N SER A 110 -11.26 6.84 -1.55
CA SER A 110 -11.83 7.55 -2.70
C SER A 110 -12.51 6.60 -3.70
N ARG A 111 -11.85 5.46 -4.00
CA ARG A 111 -12.42 4.41 -4.86
C ARG A 111 -13.63 3.71 -4.21
N LEU A 112 -13.60 3.47 -2.90
CA LEU A 112 -14.71 2.91 -2.14
C LEU A 112 -15.95 3.82 -2.19
N LEU A 113 -15.75 5.12 -1.95
CA LEU A 113 -16.81 6.13 -2.02
C LEU A 113 -17.37 6.24 -3.45
N ALA A 114 -16.53 6.14 -4.47
CA ALA A 114 -16.96 6.11 -5.86
C ALA A 114 -17.79 4.85 -6.18
N ALA A 115 -17.37 3.67 -5.70
CA ALA A 115 -18.12 2.43 -5.88
C ALA A 115 -19.48 2.50 -5.17
N GLY A 116 -19.53 3.02 -3.94
CA GLY A 116 -20.77 3.25 -3.22
C GLY A 116 -21.72 4.21 -3.95
N THR A 117 -21.16 5.22 -4.63
CA THR A 117 -21.95 6.13 -5.48
C THR A 117 -22.57 5.39 -6.67
N ASP A 118 -21.79 4.53 -7.34
CA ASP A 118 -22.27 3.77 -8.50
C ASP A 118 -23.41 2.84 -8.11
N ILE A 119 -23.27 2.16 -6.97
CA ILE A 119 -24.31 1.30 -6.41
C ILE A 119 -25.53 2.13 -6.03
N TYR A 120 -25.35 3.29 -5.41
CA TYR A 120 -26.48 4.15 -5.04
C TYR A 120 -27.29 4.61 -6.26
N GLN A 121 -26.62 4.86 -7.38
CA GLN A 121 -27.26 5.28 -8.63
C GLN A 121 -28.12 4.18 -9.27
N THR A 122 -27.95 2.91 -8.92
CA THR A 122 -28.84 1.84 -9.41
C THR A 122 -30.24 1.88 -8.78
N TYR A 123 -30.41 2.57 -7.64
CA TYR A 123 -31.70 2.66 -6.96
C TYR A 123 -32.57 3.80 -7.50
N PRO A 124 -33.89 3.60 -7.63
CA PRO A 124 -34.81 4.63 -8.12
C PRO A 124 -34.87 5.87 -7.22
N VAL A 125 -34.57 5.72 -5.92
CA VAL A 125 -34.51 6.85 -4.96
C VAL A 125 -33.43 7.88 -5.32
N SER A 126 -32.38 7.46 -6.04
CA SER A 126 -31.25 8.32 -6.40
C SER A 126 -31.63 9.49 -7.30
N HIS A 127 -32.66 9.32 -8.13
CA HIS A 127 -33.20 10.37 -9.00
C HIS A 127 -33.82 11.53 -8.21
N ARG A 128 -34.36 11.23 -7.03
CA ARG A 128 -34.98 12.23 -6.14
C ARG A 128 -34.01 12.82 -5.13
N ARG A 129 -32.97 12.06 -4.75
CA ARG A 129 -31.94 12.48 -3.78
C ARG A 129 -30.54 12.12 -4.27
N PRO A 130 -29.93 12.93 -5.14
CA PRO A 130 -28.58 12.67 -5.60
C PRO A 130 -27.58 12.84 -4.45
N ILE A 131 -26.78 11.81 -4.14
CA ILE A 131 -25.75 11.87 -3.10
C ILE A 131 -24.35 12.26 -3.62
N LYS A 132 -24.20 12.40 -4.93
CA LYS A 132 -22.91 12.60 -5.61
C LYS A 132 -22.15 13.82 -5.08
N GLY A 133 -22.86 14.92 -4.80
CA GLY A 133 -22.26 16.11 -4.21
C GLY A 133 -21.70 15.89 -2.80
N TYR A 134 -22.44 15.19 -1.93
CA TYR A 134 -21.98 14.86 -0.59
C TYR A 134 -20.75 13.95 -0.61
N ILE A 135 -20.72 12.96 -1.50
CA ILE A 135 -19.56 12.08 -1.66
C ILE A 135 -18.35 12.83 -2.21
N GLN A 136 -18.54 13.80 -3.11
CA GLN A 136 -17.44 14.67 -3.56
C GLN A 136 -16.85 15.50 -2.42
N LEU A 137 -17.70 16.05 -1.54
CA LEU A 137 -17.25 16.76 -0.34
C LEU A 137 -16.50 15.83 0.61
N ALA A 138 -16.98 14.60 0.80
CA ALA A 138 -16.28 13.58 1.58
C ALA A 138 -14.91 13.24 0.98
N ASN A 139 -14.82 13.06 -0.34
CA ASN A 139 -13.55 12.84 -1.03
C ASN A 139 -12.59 14.01 -0.81
N LEU A 140 -13.08 15.25 -0.93
CA LEU A 140 -12.26 16.43 -0.66
C LEU A 140 -11.72 16.41 0.78
N ALA A 141 -12.56 16.09 1.76
CA ALA A 141 -12.12 15.96 3.15
C ALA A 141 -11.06 14.86 3.31
N VAL A 142 -11.21 13.71 2.64
CA VAL A 142 -10.23 12.62 2.66
C VAL A 142 -8.89 13.05 2.05
N TYR A 143 -8.91 13.78 0.92
CA TYR A 143 -7.69 14.31 0.32
C TYR A 143 -7.02 15.37 1.21
N LEU A 144 -7.80 16.22 1.88
CA LEU A 144 -7.27 17.23 2.80
C LEU A 144 -6.68 16.63 4.08
N LEU A 145 -7.26 15.54 4.59
CA LEU A 145 -6.74 14.85 5.77
C LEU A 145 -5.50 14.00 5.47
N GLY A 146 -5.35 13.54 4.24
CA GLY A 146 -4.19 12.75 3.81
C GLY A 146 -3.03 13.55 3.22
N GLY A 147 -3.21 14.86 3.04
CA GLY A 147 -2.23 15.79 2.46
C GLY A 147 -1.59 16.70 3.50
#